data_AF-A0A2T6G4B7-F1
#
_entry.id   AF-A0A2T6G4B7-F1
#
_cell.length_a   1.000
_cell.length_b   1.000
_cell.length_c   1.000
_cell.angle_alpha   90.00
_cell.angle_beta   90.00
_cell.angle_gamma   90.00
#
_symmetry.space_group_name_H-M   'P 1'
#
loop_
_entity.id
_entity.type
_entity.pdbx_description
1 polymer ?
#
loop_
_entity_poly.entity_id
_entity_poly.type
_entity_poly.pdbx_seq_one_letter_code
_entity_poly.pdbx_strand_id
1 'polypeptide(L)'
;MAWALDNAVDRHKEAPYTFYTPSEEVLDRLQAGDLVKLIFMAEETLDNGCGAERMWVKIVERHASDFRGELVNHPVYLQSPQYGDMIRFNSVHICSTQLDDPRAKEMDYYFDYKVIVSNDVLEREQFNFMMKDEPNNEQDTGWMFFSGYEDDDYNADSTNFQVVSLGVVLNMDDSIIPYLDAEPRSAYERDLESGKFVFVEDYDWDAYDDE
;
A
#
# COMPACT_ATOMS: atom_id res chain seq x y z
N MET A 1 22.71 -0.18 20.58
CA MET A 1 22.64 0.17 19.15
C MET A 1 21.78 1.39 19.01
N ALA A 2 22.16 2.37 18.19
CA ALA A 2 21.34 3.54 17.97
C ALA A 2 20.20 3.20 17.00
N TRP A 3 19.07 3.86 17.19
CA TRP A 3 17.84 3.71 16.42
C TRP A 3 17.33 5.10 16.08
N ALA A 4 16.55 5.19 15.02
CA ALA A 4 15.86 6.42 14.62
C ALA A 4 14.37 6.16 14.44
N LEU A 5 13.54 7.19 14.64
CA LEU A 5 12.15 7.12 14.22
C LEU A 5 12.07 7.35 12.73
N ASP A 6 11.25 6.54 12.06
CA ASP A 6 10.96 6.77 10.66
C ASP A 6 9.93 7.87 10.44
N ASN A 7 9.96 8.47 9.27
CA ASN A 7 8.97 9.41 8.80
C ASN A 7 7.83 8.65 8.10
N ALA A 8 6.73 8.45 8.82
CA ALA A 8 5.55 7.77 8.29
C ALA A 8 4.92 8.55 7.12
N VAL A 9 5.02 9.88 7.13
CA VAL A 9 4.50 10.73 6.05
C VAL A 9 5.32 10.53 4.76
N ASP A 10 6.63 10.39 4.85
CA ASP A 10 7.45 10.14 3.66
C ASP A 10 7.20 8.74 3.09
N ARG A 11 7.06 7.71 3.95
CA ARG A 11 6.60 6.38 3.50
C ARG A 11 5.24 6.40 2.81
N HIS A 12 4.30 7.19 3.32
CA HIS A 12 3.00 7.33 2.67
C HIS A 12 3.12 8.01 1.30
N LYS A 13 4.00 9.01 1.13
CA LYS A 13 4.22 9.62 -0.19
C LYS A 13 4.82 8.64 -1.19
N GLU A 14 5.70 7.74 -0.73
CA GLU A 14 6.31 6.71 -1.57
C GLU A 14 5.33 5.60 -1.96
N ALA A 15 4.35 5.29 -1.08
CA ALA A 15 3.42 4.19 -1.28
C ALA A 15 2.01 4.56 -0.76
N PRO A 16 1.32 5.55 -1.35
CA PRO A 16 0.09 6.11 -0.81
C PRO A 16 -1.05 5.11 -0.70
N TYR A 17 -1.08 4.10 -1.57
CA TYR A 17 -2.12 3.08 -1.62
C TYR A 17 -1.77 1.79 -0.89
N THR A 18 -0.55 1.65 -0.36
CA THR A 18 -0.13 0.49 0.45
C THR A 18 0.58 0.86 1.75
N PHE A 19 0.59 2.13 2.12
CA PHE A 19 1.08 2.59 3.41
C PHE A 19 0.11 3.61 4.01
N TYR A 20 -0.71 3.17 4.95
CA TYR A 20 -1.62 4.06 5.68
C TYR A 20 -0.87 5.03 6.61
N THR A 21 -1.37 6.26 6.71
CA THR A 21 -1.06 7.20 7.80
C THR A 21 -2.35 7.79 8.38
N PRO A 22 -2.40 8.05 9.70
CA PRO A 22 -3.57 8.69 10.30
C PRO A 22 -3.86 10.07 9.71
N SER A 23 -5.14 10.36 9.53
CA SER A 23 -5.63 11.65 9.05
C SER A 23 -5.33 12.80 10.02
N GLU A 24 -5.29 14.04 9.50
CA GLU A 24 -5.13 15.24 10.32
C GLU A 24 -6.22 15.33 11.41
N GLU A 25 -7.47 14.94 11.10
CA GLU A 25 -8.56 14.92 12.07
C GLU A 25 -8.27 13.98 13.26
N VAL A 26 -7.75 12.78 12.98
CA VAL A 26 -7.35 11.83 14.03
C VAL A 26 -6.16 12.35 14.81
N LEU A 27 -5.13 12.87 14.13
CA LEU A 27 -3.94 13.42 14.77
C LEU A 27 -4.28 14.61 15.68
N ASP A 28 -5.23 15.46 15.29
CA ASP A 28 -5.68 16.60 16.08
C ASP A 28 -6.43 16.20 17.35
N ARG A 29 -7.08 15.04 17.36
CA ARG A 29 -7.80 14.50 18.52
C ARG A 29 -6.90 13.82 19.55
N LEU A 30 -5.65 13.49 19.20
CA LEU A 30 -4.72 12.80 20.09
C LEU A 30 -4.43 13.60 21.36
N GLN A 31 -4.51 12.94 22.51
CA GLN A 31 -4.23 13.53 23.83
C GLN A 31 -3.42 12.59 24.73
N ALA A 32 -3.02 13.08 25.90
CA ALA A 32 -2.35 12.26 26.90
C ALA A 32 -3.24 11.06 27.29
N GLY A 33 -2.64 9.87 27.33
CA GLY A 33 -3.33 8.60 27.54
C GLY A 33 -3.59 7.81 26.25
N ASP A 34 -3.61 8.45 25.07
CA ASP A 34 -3.82 7.74 23.81
C ASP A 34 -2.59 6.91 23.39
N LEU A 35 -2.85 5.84 22.65
CA LEU A 35 -1.82 4.99 22.04
C LEU A 35 -1.58 5.36 20.58
N VAL A 36 -0.31 5.53 20.24
CA VAL A 36 0.17 5.71 18.87
C VAL A 36 1.24 4.68 18.56
N LYS A 37 1.33 4.28 17.30
CA LYS A 37 2.35 3.36 16.81
C LYS A 37 3.38 4.16 16.01
N LEU A 38 4.65 3.91 16.31
CA LEU A 38 5.80 4.50 15.62
C LEU A 38 6.63 3.38 14.96
N ILE A 39 7.46 3.74 13.99
CA ILE A 39 8.40 2.83 13.34
C ILE A 39 9.81 3.18 13.84
N PHE A 40 10.44 2.23 14.53
CA PHE A 40 11.80 2.34 15.05
C PHE A 40 12.74 1.61 14.10
N MET A 41 13.58 2.36 13.39
CA MET A 41 14.55 1.86 12.44
C MET A 41 15.86 1.54 13.16
N ALA A 42 16.42 0.36 12.90
CA ALA A 42 17.81 0.07 13.26
C ALA A 42 18.74 0.85 12.31
N GLU A 43 19.86 1.36 12.82
CA GLU A 43 20.89 2.00 11.97
C GLU A 43 21.51 1.03 10.96
N GLU A 44 21.60 -0.24 11.35
CA GLU A 44 22.09 -1.33 10.50
C GLU A 44 21.02 -2.43 10.46
N THR A 45 20.78 -3.00 9.29
CA THR A 45 19.93 -4.17 9.15
C THR A 45 20.50 -5.29 10.00
N LEU A 46 19.68 -5.81 10.92
CA LEU A 46 20.10 -6.89 11.81
C LEU A 46 20.35 -8.17 11.00
N ASP A 47 21.15 -9.10 11.56
CA ASP A 47 21.53 -10.37 10.90
C ASP A 47 20.33 -11.21 10.42
N ASN A 48 19.15 -10.99 11.01
CA ASN A 48 17.90 -11.65 10.64
C ASN A 48 17.10 -10.93 9.53
N GLY A 49 17.66 -9.88 8.91
CA GLY A 49 17.01 -9.07 7.90
C GLY A 49 16.02 -8.02 8.46
N CYS A 50 15.83 -7.95 9.77
CA CYS A 50 14.95 -6.96 10.39
C CYS A 50 15.63 -5.59 10.45
N GLY A 51 15.11 -4.63 9.69
CA GLY A 51 15.57 -3.23 9.71
C GLY A 51 14.70 -2.30 10.58
N ALA A 52 13.55 -2.78 11.06
CA ALA A 52 12.57 -1.92 11.72
C ALA A 52 11.62 -2.68 12.65
N GLU A 53 11.19 -2.02 13.74
CA GLU A 53 10.09 -2.48 14.59
C GLU A 53 8.98 -1.44 14.71
N ARG A 54 7.73 -1.89 14.56
CA ARG A 54 6.55 -1.06 14.81
C ARG A 54 6.09 -1.24 16.25
N MET A 55 6.15 -0.19 17.06
CA MET A 55 5.88 -0.29 18.49
C MET A 55 4.89 0.77 18.99
N TRP A 56 4.07 0.37 19.97
CA TRP A 56 3.11 1.25 20.63
C TRP A 56 3.78 2.13 21.69
N VAL A 57 3.42 3.42 21.66
CA VAL A 57 3.82 4.45 22.61
C VAL A 57 2.56 5.10 23.16
N LYS A 58 2.45 5.18 24.48
CA LYS A 58 1.36 5.88 25.18
C LYS A 58 1.73 7.35 25.36
N ILE A 59 0.94 8.26 24.84
CA ILE A 59 1.18 9.70 24.94
C ILE A 59 1.11 10.14 26.40
N VAL A 60 2.12 10.89 26.85
CA VAL A 60 2.18 11.49 28.19
C VAL A 60 2.01 13.01 28.09
N GLU A 61 2.64 13.64 27.10
CA GLU A 61 2.58 15.10 26.87
C GLU A 61 2.45 15.40 25.37
N ARG A 62 1.72 16.46 25.02
CA ARG A 62 1.59 17.00 23.66
C ARG A 62 1.75 18.52 23.67
N HIS A 63 2.55 19.04 22.75
CA HIS A 63 2.71 20.45 22.43
C HIS A 63 2.61 20.63 20.91
N ALA A 64 1.43 21.05 20.42
CA ALA A 64 1.14 21.12 18.98
C ALA A 64 1.38 19.76 18.28
N SER A 65 2.37 19.71 17.38
CA SER A 65 2.79 18.49 16.66
C SER A 65 3.85 17.66 17.39
N ASP A 66 4.40 18.17 18.49
CA ASP A 66 5.44 17.47 19.25
C ASP A 66 4.84 16.71 20.43
N PHE A 67 5.29 15.48 20.60
CA PHE A 67 4.79 14.53 21.57
C PHE A 67 5.92 13.96 22.40
N ARG A 68 5.56 13.57 23.62
CA ARG A 68 6.38 12.73 24.47
C ARG A 68 5.51 11.61 25.00
N GLY A 69 5.99 10.37 24.90
CA GLY A 69 5.23 9.21 25.31
C GLY A 69 6.11 8.09 25.86
N GLU A 70 5.48 7.17 26.57
CA GLU A 70 6.12 6.00 27.19
C GLU A 70 5.97 4.80 26.25
N LEU A 71 7.07 4.11 25.92
CA LEU A 71 7.01 2.88 25.15
C LEU A 71 6.28 1.80 25.95
N VAL A 72 5.20 1.25 25.41
CA VAL A 72 4.38 0.22 26.08
C VAL A 72 4.47 -1.15 25.42
N ASN A 73 5.36 -1.30 24.43
CA ASN A 73 5.72 -2.58 23.83
C ASN A 73 7.08 -3.06 24.36
N HIS A 74 7.24 -4.38 24.40
CA HIS A 74 8.57 -4.99 24.53
C HIS A 74 9.16 -5.18 23.13
N PRO A 75 10.30 -4.53 22.81
CA PRO A 75 10.99 -4.76 21.55
C PRO A 75 11.43 -6.22 21.40
N VAL A 76 11.44 -6.72 20.17
CA VAL A 76 11.78 -8.11 19.85
C VAL A 76 13.23 -8.25 19.36
N TYR A 77 13.72 -7.28 18.59
CA TYR A 77 15.00 -7.32 17.88
C TYR A 77 15.93 -6.17 18.30
N LEU A 78 15.39 -4.99 18.54
CA LEU A 78 16.10 -3.83 19.03
C LEU A 78 16.52 -4.02 20.48
N GLN A 79 17.80 -3.78 20.78
CA GLN A 79 18.32 -3.81 22.16
C GLN A 79 17.93 -2.55 22.97
N SER A 80 17.56 -1.49 22.27
CA SER A 80 17.07 -0.22 22.79
C SER A 80 16.19 0.43 21.72
N PRO A 81 15.10 1.15 22.05
CA PRO A 81 14.63 1.49 23.41
C PRO A 81 14.04 0.26 24.13
N GLN A 82 13.73 0.37 25.41
CA GLN A 82 13.10 -0.68 26.23
C GLN A 82 11.70 -0.27 26.70
N TYR A 83 10.90 -1.25 27.12
CA TYR A 83 9.59 -1.00 27.73
C TYR A 83 9.72 0.03 28.87
N GLY A 84 8.86 1.05 28.86
CA GLY A 84 8.86 2.15 29.82
C GLY A 84 9.75 3.33 29.43
N ASP A 85 10.56 3.23 28.38
CA ASP A 85 11.39 4.35 27.93
C ASP A 85 10.55 5.51 27.41
N MET A 86 10.98 6.73 27.73
CA MET A 86 10.33 7.95 27.26
C MET A 86 10.85 8.34 25.87
N ILE A 87 9.95 8.32 24.89
CA ILE A 87 10.21 8.63 23.49
C ILE A 87 9.71 10.03 23.17
N ARG A 88 10.54 10.84 22.49
CA ARG A 88 10.13 12.11 21.89
C ARG A 88 9.87 11.88 20.40
N PHE A 89 8.77 12.39 19.89
CA PHE A 89 8.39 12.22 18.49
C PHE A 89 7.50 13.36 18.01
N ASN A 90 7.42 13.53 16.69
CA ASN A 90 6.54 14.49 16.04
C ASN A 90 5.39 13.74 15.35
N SER A 91 4.31 14.42 15.00
CA SER A 91 3.17 13.84 14.27
C SER A 91 3.58 13.09 13.01
N VAL A 92 4.65 13.54 12.31
CA VAL A 92 5.15 12.86 11.11
C VAL A 92 5.68 11.43 11.36
N HIS A 93 5.99 11.07 12.60
CA HIS A 93 6.47 9.73 12.96
C HIS A 93 5.32 8.75 13.27
N ILE A 94 4.08 9.23 13.38
CA ILE A 94 2.93 8.42 13.78
C ILE A 94 2.41 7.65 12.56
N CYS A 95 2.52 6.31 12.57
CA CYS A 95 2.06 5.46 11.48
C CYS A 95 0.71 4.78 11.74
N SER A 96 0.22 4.80 12.99
CA SER A 96 -1.10 4.28 13.36
C SER A 96 -1.50 4.79 14.75
N THR A 97 -2.78 4.76 15.08
CA THR A 97 -3.32 5.13 16.39
C THR A 97 -4.37 4.13 16.85
N GLN A 98 -4.79 4.19 18.12
CA GLN A 98 -5.93 3.43 18.61
C GLN A 98 -7.30 4.04 18.24
N LEU A 99 -7.32 5.26 17.71
CA LEU A 99 -8.55 5.96 17.37
C LEU A 99 -9.04 5.49 15.99
N ASP A 100 -10.36 5.37 15.86
CA ASP A 100 -10.99 5.08 14.57
C ASP A 100 -10.76 6.23 13.58
N ASP A 101 -10.25 5.89 12.41
CA ASP A 101 -10.07 6.80 11.27
C ASP A 101 -11.00 6.40 10.13
N PRO A 102 -11.96 7.24 9.71
CA PRO A 102 -12.78 6.96 8.54
C PRO A 102 -11.97 6.68 7.27
N ARG A 103 -10.79 7.31 7.09
CA ARG A 103 -9.91 7.09 5.93
C ARG A 103 -9.26 5.70 5.93
N ALA A 104 -9.17 5.03 7.07
CA ALA A 104 -8.66 3.66 7.11
C ALA A 104 -9.51 2.72 6.23
N LYS A 105 -10.81 2.97 6.10
CA LYS A 105 -11.70 2.17 5.24
C LYS A 105 -11.38 2.28 3.75
N GLU A 106 -10.90 3.45 3.31
CA GLU A 106 -10.44 3.62 1.93
C GLU A 106 -9.17 2.79 1.70
N MET A 107 -8.28 2.72 2.70
CA MET A 107 -7.11 1.85 2.62
C MET A 107 -7.48 0.37 2.65
N ASP A 108 -8.48 -0.04 3.42
CA ASP A 108 -8.97 -1.42 3.41
C ASP A 108 -9.38 -1.82 2.00
N TYR A 109 -10.01 -0.94 1.22
CA TYR A 109 -10.31 -1.20 -0.18
C TYR A 109 -9.04 -1.46 -1.00
N TYR A 110 -8.00 -0.63 -0.88
CA TYR A 110 -6.75 -0.81 -1.63
C TYR A 110 -5.92 -2.03 -1.19
N PHE A 111 -6.01 -2.44 0.07
CA PHE A 111 -5.29 -3.61 0.60
C PHE A 111 -6.03 -4.92 0.38
N ASP A 112 -7.33 -4.95 0.65
CA ASP A 112 -8.11 -6.18 0.73
C ASP A 112 -8.56 -6.63 -0.65
N TYR A 113 -8.84 -5.71 -1.57
CA TYR A 113 -9.21 -6.06 -2.94
C TYR A 113 -7.99 -6.43 -3.77
N LYS A 114 -8.18 -7.41 -4.64
CA LYS A 114 -7.14 -8.10 -5.38
C LYS A 114 -7.29 -7.89 -6.88
N VAL A 115 -6.14 -7.80 -7.53
CA VAL A 115 -5.98 -7.71 -8.97
C VAL A 115 -4.98 -8.78 -9.40
N ILE A 116 -5.07 -9.20 -10.64
CA ILE A 116 -4.06 -10.05 -11.27
C ILE A 116 -3.11 -9.14 -12.05
N VAL A 117 -1.82 -9.41 -11.94
CA VAL A 117 -0.77 -8.70 -12.68
C VAL A 117 0.16 -9.72 -13.33
N SER A 118 0.64 -9.44 -14.52
CA SER A 118 1.79 -10.18 -15.06
C SER A 118 3.04 -9.90 -14.23
N ASN A 119 3.98 -10.85 -14.19
CA ASN A 119 5.27 -10.64 -13.55
C ASN A 119 6.05 -9.51 -14.24
N ASP A 120 5.85 -9.32 -15.55
CA ASP A 120 6.52 -8.25 -16.31
C ASP A 120 6.04 -6.85 -15.90
N VAL A 121 4.77 -6.69 -15.47
CA VAL A 121 4.29 -5.45 -14.83
C VAL A 121 5.07 -5.16 -13.55
N LEU A 122 5.28 -6.17 -12.71
CA LEU A 122 6.03 -6.02 -11.46
C LEU A 122 7.52 -5.71 -11.70
N GLU A 123 8.14 -6.34 -12.70
CA GLU A 123 9.55 -6.12 -13.04
C GLU A 123 9.81 -4.74 -13.64
N ARG A 124 8.86 -4.22 -14.42
CA ARG A 124 8.99 -2.93 -15.10
C ARG A 124 8.37 -1.76 -14.34
N GLU A 125 7.58 -2.05 -13.30
CA GLU A 125 6.77 -1.07 -12.56
C GLU A 125 5.87 -0.23 -13.48
N GLN A 126 5.33 -0.84 -14.54
CA GLN A 126 4.45 -0.18 -15.50
C GLN A 126 3.47 -1.16 -16.14
N PHE A 127 2.32 -0.65 -16.54
CA PHE A 127 1.33 -1.39 -17.35
C PHE A 127 0.74 -0.49 -18.43
N ASN A 128 0.45 -1.09 -19.59
CA ASN A 128 -0.06 -0.40 -20.77
C ASN A 128 -1.31 -1.06 -21.35
N PHE A 129 -1.72 -2.21 -20.81
CA PHE A 129 -2.99 -2.84 -21.14
C PHE A 129 -3.63 -3.35 -19.85
N MET A 130 -4.93 -3.13 -19.71
CA MET A 130 -5.72 -3.64 -18.59
C MET A 130 -7.05 -4.17 -19.10
N MET A 131 -7.50 -5.29 -18.54
CA MET A 131 -8.79 -5.87 -18.86
C MET A 131 -9.52 -6.27 -17.59
N LYS A 132 -10.85 -6.28 -17.68
CA LYS A 132 -11.75 -6.64 -16.61
C LYS A 132 -12.65 -7.78 -17.05
N ASP A 133 -12.58 -8.88 -16.31
CA ASP A 133 -13.47 -10.02 -16.44
C ASP A 133 -14.36 -10.15 -15.19
N GLU A 134 -15.26 -11.12 -15.18
CA GLU A 134 -16.13 -11.39 -14.04
C GLU A 134 -15.30 -11.75 -12.79
N PRO A 135 -15.52 -11.07 -11.65
CA PRO A 135 -14.86 -11.40 -10.39
C PRO A 135 -15.10 -12.86 -9.96
N ASN A 136 -14.04 -13.53 -9.50
CA ASN A 136 -14.17 -14.89 -8.97
C ASN A 136 -14.75 -14.95 -7.55
N ASN A 137 -14.64 -13.87 -6.78
CA ASN A 137 -15.13 -13.75 -5.40
C ASN A 137 -15.25 -12.26 -5.00
N GLU A 138 -15.74 -11.99 -3.78
CA GLU A 138 -15.98 -10.61 -3.30
C GLU A 138 -14.73 -9.72 -3.20
N GLN A 139 -13.54 -10.31 -3.06
CA GLN A 139 -12.27 -9.58 -2.97
C GLN A 139 -11.55 -9.49 -4.32
N ASP A 140 -11.99 -10.28 -5.31
CA ASP A 140 -11.50 -10.16 -6.68
C ASP A 140 -12.17 -8.96 -7.34
N THR A 141 -11.37 -8.08 -7.94
CA THR A 141 -11.90 -6.93 -8.67
C THR A 141 -12.27 -7.28 -10.12
N GLY A 142 -11.82 -8.43 -10.62
CA GLY A 142 -11.88 -8.82 -12.02
C GLY A 142 -10.80 -8.18 -12.90
N TRP A 143 -9.99 -7.26 -12.35
CA TRP A 143 -8.94 -6.58 -13.12
C TRP A 143 -7.68 -7.43 -13.28
N MET A 144 -7.20 -7.45 -14.52
CA MET A 144 -5.91 -7.98 -14.95
C MET A 144 -5.10 -6.86 -15.59
N PHE A 145 -3.81 -6.75 -15.24
CA PHE A 145 -2.89 -5.74 -15.77
C PHE A 145 -1.68 -6.37 -16.46
N PHE A 146 -1.33 -5.81 -17.61
CA PHE A 146 -0.26 -6.27 -18.50
C PHE A 146 0.65 -5.10 -18.88
N SER A 147 1.94 -5.40 -19.05
CA SER A 147 2.94 -4.41 -19.46
C SER A 147 2.75 -4.02 -20.93
N GLY A 148 2.16 -4.90 -21.74
CA GLY A 148 2.04 -4.79 -23.20
C GLY A 148 3.25 -5.36 -23.94
N TYR A 149 4.16 -6.04 -23.25
CA TYR A 149 5.35 -6.69 -23.83
C TYR A 149 5.31 -8.22 -23.70
N GLU A 150 4.25 -8.76 -23.11
CA GLU A 150 3.98 -10.19 -23.02
C GLU A 150 3.59 -10.75 -24.41
N ASP A 151 4.12 -11.92 -24.75
CA ASP A 151 3.69 -12.68 -25.93
C ASP A 151 2.67 -13.76 -25.56
N ASP A 152 2.08 -14.41 -26.57
CA ASP A 152 1.04 -15.42 -26.38
C ASP A 152 1.53 -16.61 -25.52
N ASP A 153 2.77 -17.05 -25.74
CA ASP A 153 3.39 -18.13 -24.95
C ASP A 153 3.54 -17.72 -23.47
N TYR A 154 3.86 -16.45 -23.21
CA TYR A 154 3.92 -15.89 -21.85
C TYR A 154 2.54 -15.83 -21.20
N ASN A 155 1.53 -15.33 -21.91
CA ASN A 155 0.17 -15.17 -21.40
C ASN A 155 -0.52 -16.51 -21.12
N ALA A 156 -0.20 -17.55 -21.89
CA ALA A 156 -0.73 -18.89 -21.68
C ALA A 156 -0.20 -19.61 -20.41
N ASP A 157 0.90 -19.12 -19.81
CA ASP A 157 1.47 -19.70 -18.58
C ASP A 157 1.01 -18.94 -17.34
N SER A 158 0.05 -19.51 -16.62
CA SER A 158 -0.45 -18.94 -15.35
C SER A 158 0.61 -18.70 -14.27
N THR A 159 1.80 -19.31 -14.35
CA THR A 159 2.90 -19.02 -13.41
C THR A 159 3.56 -17.66 -13.66
N ASN A 160 3.28 -17.03 -14.80
CA ASN A 160 3.70 -15.69 -15.13
C ASN A 160 2.83 -14.58 -14.52
N PHE A 161 1.82 -14.95 -13.73
CA PHE A 161 0.88 -14.01 -13.12
C PHE A 161 0.88 -14.11 -11.60
N GLN A 162 0.58 -12.98 -10.96
CA GLN A 162 0.45 -12.88 -9.51
C GLN A 162 -0.83 -12.17 -9.11
N VAL A 163 -1.39 -12.60 -7.98
CA VAL A 163 -2.48 -11.91 -7.30
C VAL A 163 -1.88 -10.94 -6.29
N VAL A 164 -2.10 -9.65 -6.49
CA VAL A 164 -1.59 -8.58 -5.61
C VAL A 164 -2.73 -7.70 -5.11
N SER A 165 -2.47 -6.86 -4.10
CA SER A 165 -3.47 -5.88 -3.67
C SER A 165 -3.64 -4.78 -4.71
N LEU A 166 -4.85 -4.27 -4.89
CA LEU A 166 -5.14 -3.16 -5.81
C LEU A 166 -4.21 -1.95 -5.58
N GLY A 167 -3.85 -1.68 -4.32
CA GLY A 167 -2.91 -0.61 -3.99
C GLY A 167 -1.53 -0.74 -4.63
N VAL A 168 -1.09 -1.95 -4.99
CA VAL A 168 0.20 -2.15 -5.68
C VAL A 168 0.18 -1.50 -7.05
N VAL A 169 -0.85 -1.74 -7.86
CA VAL A 169 -0.97 -1.15 -9.19
C VAL A 169 -1.29 0.35 -9.13
N LEU A 170 -2.05 0.79 -8.12
CA LEU A 170 -2.31 2.22 -7.90
C LEU A 170 -1.05 3.01 -7.51
N ASN A 171 -0.11 2.39 -6.81
CA ASN A 171 1.20 3.03 -6.57
C ASN A 171 2.03 3.16 -7.85
N MET A 172 1.80 2.33 -8.87
CA MET A 172 2.48 2.43 -10.17
C MET A 172 1.85 3.52 -11.03
N ASP A 173 0.52 3.52 -11.16
CA ASP A 173 -0.23 4.54 -11.89
C ASP A 173 -1.67 4.64 -11.36
N ASP A 174 -1.96 5.69 -10.59
CA ASP A 174 -3.27 5.98 -10.02
C ASP A 174 -4.27 6.60 -11.01
N SER A 175 -3.85 6.89 -12.25
CA SER A 175 -4.73 7.38 -13.31
C SER A 175 -5.81 6.36 -13.70
N ILE A 176 -5.69 5.11 -13.22
CA ILE A 176 -6.71 4.06 -13.40
C ILE A 176 -7.93 4.20 -12.46
N ILE A 177 -7.89 5.05 -11.43
CA ILE A 177 -9.01 5.22 -10.48
C ILE A 177 -10.37 5.42 -11.18
N PRO A 178 -10.51 6.26 -12.23
CA PRO A 178 -11.78 6.46 -12.92
C PRO A 178 -12.34 5.21 -13.63
N TYR A 179 -11.52 4.18 -13.83
CA TYR A 179 -11.91 2.96 -14.53
C TYR A 179 -12.29 1.84 -13.57
N LEU A 180 -11.96 1.90 -12.28
CA LEU A 180 -12.12 0.78 -11.34
C LEU A 180 -13.56 0.22 -11.32
N ASP A 181 -14.56 1.09 -11.47
CA ASP A 181 -15.99 0.77 -11.51
C ASP A 181 -16.52 0.39 -12.92
N ALA A 182 -15.65 0.22 -13.93
CA ALA A 182 -16.07 -0.23 -15.25
C ALA A 182 -16.76 -1.61 -15.17
N GLU A 183 -17.77 -1.81 -16.02
CA GLU A 183 -18.46 -3.10 -16.09
C GLU A 183 -17.55 -4.15 -16.74
N PRO A 184 -17.52 -5.40 -16.22
CA PRO A 184 -17.04 -6.52 -17.00
C PRO A 184 -18.05 -6.82 -18.13
N ARG A 185 -17.63 -7.25 -19.31
CA ARG A 185 -16.26 -7.39 -19.80
C ARG A 185 -15.79 -6.09 -20.46
N SER A 186 -14.59 -5.63 -20.12
CA SER A 186 -14.00 -4.45 -20.75
C SER A 186 -12.48 -4.54 -20.84
N ALA A 187 -11.89 -3.89 -21.85
CA ALA A 187 -10.45 -3.83 -22.05
C ALA A 187 -10.04 -2.39 -22.39
N TYR A 188 -8.85 -2.02 -21.96
CA TYR A 188 -8.29 -0.68 -22.15
C TYR A 188 -6.80 -0.77 -22.46
N GLU A 189 -6.36 0.03 -23.42
CA GLU A 189 -4.95 0.19 -23.77
C GLU A 189 -4.49 1.61 -23.50
N ARG A 190 -3.20 1.79 -23.18
CA ARG A 190 -2.61 3.10 -22.99
C ARG A 190 -2.34 3.74 -24.35
N ASP A 191 -3.04 4.82 -24.63
CA ASP A 191 -2.75 5.68 -25.78
C ASP A 191 -1.41 6.40 -25.59
N LEU A 192 -0.46 6.18 -26.50
CA LEU A 192 0.90 6.71 -26.40
C LEU A 192 0.97 8.23 -26.60
N GLU A 193 0.00 8.83 -27.29
CA GLU A 193 -0.02 10.28 -27.51
C GLU A 193 -0.51 11.04 -26.28
N SER A 194 -1.61 10.58 -25.66
CA SER A 194 -2.21 11.24 -24.50
C SER A 194 -1.74 10.70 -23.15
N GLY A 195 -1.16 9.49 -23.13
CA GLY A 195 -0.77 8.76 -21.92
C GLY A 195 -1.94 8.16 -21.13
N LYS A 196 -3.18 8.29 -21.63
CA LYS A 196 -4.40 7.82 -20.96
C LYS A 196 -4.80 6.43 -21.45
N PHE A 197 -5.53 5.71 -20.61
CA PHE A 197 -6.22 4.51 -21.02
C PHE A 197 -7.43 4.83 -21.89
N VAL A 198 -7.56 4.14 -23.02
CA VAL A 198 -8.69 4.23 -23.95
C VAL A 198 -9.35 2.86 -24.05
N PHE A 199 -10.68 2.84 -24.17
CA PHE A 199 -11.45 1.61 -24.29
C PHE A 199 -11.16 0.91 -25.63
N VAL A 200 -10.95 -0.40 -25.60
CA VAL A 200 -10.74 -1.24 -26.78
C VAL A 200 -12.08 -1.80 -27.23
N GLU A 201 -12.63 -1.28 -28.33
CA GLU A 201 -13.96 -1.66 -28.83
C GLU A 201 -13.99 -3.06 -29.48
N ASP A 202 -12.88 -3.50 -30.06
CA ASP A 202 -12.77 -4.67 -30.92
C ASP A 202 -11.85 -5.76 -30.34
N TYR A 203 -11.77 -5.84 -29.00
CA TYR A 203 -11.03 -6.92 -28.34
C TYR A 203 -11.63 -8.29 -28.69
N ASP A 204 -10.78 -9.24 -29.08
CA ASP A 204 -11.17 -10.59 -29.47
C ASP A 204 -11.45 -11.47 -28.24
N TRP A 205 -12.64 -11.32 -27.67
CA TRP A 205 -13.08 -12.10 -26.52
C TRP A 205 -13.28 -13.58 -26.83
N ASP A 206 -13.53 -13.94 -28.10
CA ASP A 206 -13.70 -15.34 -28.50
C ASP A 206 -12.35 -16.09 -28.38
N ALA A 207 -11.25 -15.46 -28.81
CA ALA A 207 -9.91 -16.01 -28.63
C ALA A 207 -9.53 -16.15 -27.15
N TYR A 208 -9.89 -15.18 -26.31
CA TYR A 208 -9.62 -15.21 -24.87
C TYR A 208 -10.39 -16.32 -24.14
N ASP A 209 -11.66 -16.56 -24.50
CA ASP A 209 -12.48 -17.59 -23.85
C ASP A 209 -12.06 -19.04 -24.24
N ASP A 210 -11.31 -19.21 -25.34
CA ASP A 210 -10.83 -20.50 -25.85
C ASP A 210 -9.47 -20.95 -25.24
N GLU A 211 -8.79 -20.10 -24.46
CA GLU A 211 -7.52 -20.37 -23.75
C GLU A 211 -7.72 -20.99 -22.34
#